data_AF-A0AAD7HU53-F1
#
_entry.id   AF-A0AAD7HU53-F1
#
_cell.length_a   1.000
_cell.length_b   1.000
_cell.length_c   1.000
_cell.angle_alpha   90.00
_cell.angle_beta   90.00
_cell.angle_gamma   90.00
#
_symmetry.space_group_name_H-M   'P 1'
#
loop_
_entity.id
_entity.type
_entity.pdbx_description
1 polymer ?
#
loop_
_entity_poly.entity_id
_entity_poly.type
_entity_poly.pdbx_seq_one_letter_code
_entity_poly.pdbx_strand_id
1 'polypeptide(L)'
;MANNTVGHNGVDNGEHDVLRESLLRYARLKLTIPQKISNLAEEHHYHIKSTKLKALNKGTQYPNSTQACTNFRDNNADNGPDVMKTFLALNGYQIPRDTIWQVMKDNAPGSSKMRYPRNKEKIVRKNLTAQGVYQELHCDGHEKLGSAALRMGPVGISVYRFREKVGGLVTHLVAVRDARKSVVIGHVYLDCVESTGVIPVQITVDKGSETKKMFAAQAALREIYTLDLDTVQGPIVVTLKSIKNIPIENSWKWLLKTTGRNLCDIEDVTYFTGYDRKSSN
;
A
#
# COMPACT_ATOMS: atom_id res chain seq x y z
N MET A 1 6.15 53.29 -23.42
CA MET A 1 5.41 52.85 -24.62
C MET A 1 4.33 51.87 -24.15
N ALA A 2 3.09 52.02 -24.60
CA ALA A 2 1.97 51.24 -24.07
C ALA A 2 1.92 49.87 -24.76
N ASN A 3 2.25 48.81 -24.02
CA ASN A 3 2.22 47.43 -24.51
C ASN A 3 0.77 47.02 -24.80
N ASN A 4 0.52 46.52 -26.00
CA ASN A 4 -0.75 45.96 -26.52
C ASN A 4 -1.99 46.04 -25.58
N THR A 5 -2.50 47.24 -25.36
CA THR A 5 -3.65 47.50 -24.46
C THR A 5 -4.98 47.00 -25.03
N VAL A 6 -5.04 46.77 -26.34
CA VAL A 6 -6.26 46.43 -27.08
C VAL A 6 -6.43 44.93 -27.28
N GLY A 7 -5.37 44.13 -27.01
CA GLY A 7 -5.38 42.68 -27.13
C GLY A 7 -5.49 42.13 -28.55
N HIS A 8 -5.14 42.95 -29.56
CA HIS A 8 -5.11 42.54 -30.96
C HIS A 8 -3.75 41.92 -31.33
N ASN A 9 -3.78 40.88 -32.17
CA ASN A 9 -2.56 40.30 -32.72
C ASN A 9 -1.92 41.28 -33.72
N GLY A 10 -0.64 41.60 -33.57
CA GLY A 10 0.13 42.44 -34.51
C GLY A 10 0.54 43.82 -33.99
N VAL A 11 0.15 44.19 -32.76
CA VAL A 11 0.57 45.42 -32.09
C VAL A 11 1.92 45.23 -31.37
N ASP A 12 2.64 46.33 -31.13
CA ASP A 12 3.88 46.34 -30.35
C ASP A 12 3.71 45.60 -29.02
N ASN A 13 4.56 44.60 -28.81
CA ASN A 13 4.43 43.62 -27.73
C ASN A 13 5.29 43.97 -26.51
N GLY A 14 5.84 45.18 -26.47
CA GLY A 14 6.70 45.61 -25.37
C GLY A 14 8.07 44.94 -25.37
N GLU A 15 8.86 45.29 -24.36
CA GLU A 15 10.24 44.85 -24.22
C GLU A 15 10.30 43.35 -23.86
N HIS A 16 10.90 42.55 -24.74
CA HIS A 16 10.88 41.09 -24.69
C HIS A 16 11.53 40.49 -23.43
N ASP A 17 12.48 41.19 -22.82
CA ASP A 17 13.24 40.70 -21.66
C ASP A 17 12.44 40.77 -20.35
N VAL A 18 11.65 41.83 -20.16
CA VAL A 18 10.79 42.02 -18.96
C VAL A 18 9.64 40.99 -18.93
N LEU A 19 9.06 40.69 -20.10
CA LEU A 19 8.03 39.65 -20.23
C LEU A 19 8.61 38.25 -19.96
N ARG A 20 9.87 38.02 -20.34
CA ARG A 20 10.53 36.73 -20.14
C ARG A 20 10.74 36.41 -18.66
N GLU A 21 11.22 37.35 -17.86
CA GLU A 21 11.41 37.15 -16.41
C GLU A 21 10.09 36.86 -15.69
N SER A 22 9.03 37.57 -16.07
CA SER A 22 7.70 37.40 -15.48
C SER A 22 7.10 36.04 -15.84
N LEU A 23 7.26 35.59 -17.09
CA LEU A 23 6.86 34.25 -17.53
C LEU A 23 7.61 33.14 -16.77
N LEU A 24 8.91 33.32 -16.50
CA LEU A 24 9.71 32.41 -15.67
C LEU A 24 9.21 32.39 -14.21
N ARG A 25 8.86 33.54 -13.64
CA ARG A 25 8.27 33.64 -12.30
C ARG A 25 6.94 32.89 -12.21
N TYR A 26 6.03 33.10 -13.16
CA TYR A 26 4.74 32.40 -13.19
C TYR A 26 4.89 30.89 -13.38
N ALA A 27 5.91 30.46 -14.12
CA ALA A 27 6.28 29.06 -14.28
C ALA A 27 6.74 28.43 -12.95
N ARG A 28 7.58 29.12 -12.16
CA ARG A 28 7.98 28.68 -10.80
C ARG A 28 6.79 28.55 -9.86
N LEU A 29 5.82 29.48 -9.96
CA LEU A 29 4.58 29.48 -9.18
C LEU A 29 3.51 28.49 -9.67
N LYS A 30 3.79 27.71 -10.74
CA LYS A 30 2.86 26.73 -11.33
C LYS A 30 1.48 27.32 -11.68
N LEU A 31 1.43 28.59 -12.08
CA LEU A 31 0.17 29.25 -12.43
C LEU A 31 -0.47 28.58 -13.66
N THR A 32 -1.80 28.46 -13.61
CA THR A 32 -2.61 27.97 -14.74
C THR A 32 -2.60 28.98 -15.90
N ILE A 33 -2.97 28.54 -17.11
CA ILE A 33 -3.03 29.43 -18.28
C ILE A 33 -3.92 30.67 -18.03
N PRO A 34 -5.14 30.55 -17.46
CA PRO A 34 -5.96 31.72 -17.14
C PRO A 34 -5.29 32.68 -16.16
N GLN A 35 -4.65 32.15 -15.11
CA GLN A 35 -3.92 32.98 -14.12
C GLN A 35 -2.74 33.72 -14.77
N LYS A 36 -1.98 33.06 -15.65
CA LYS A 36 -0.89 33.71 -16.39
C LYS A 36 -1.39 34.86 -17.27
N ILE A 37 -2.56 34.69 -17.90
CA ILE A 37 -3.17 35.74 -18.74
C ILE A 37 -3.61 36.92 -17.88
N SER A 38 -4.24 36.67 -16.72
CA SER A 38 -4.64 37.73 -15.77
C SER A 38 -3.43 38.51 -15.28
N ASN A 39 -2.39 37.82 -14.81
CA ASN A 39 -1.20 38.47 -14.28
C ASN A 39 -0.42 39.25 -15.36
N LEU A 40 -0.40 38.78 -16.62
CA LEU A 40 0.21 39.55 -17.71
C LEU A 40 -0.57 40.84 -18.02
N ALA A 41 -1.90 40.79 -17.92
CA ALA A 41 -2.75 41.97 -18.09
C ALA A 41 -2.59 42.97 -16.94
N GLU A 42 -2.49 42.49 -15.69
CA GLU A 42 -2.35 43.33 -14.50
C GLU A 42 -0.95 43.95 -14.38
N GLU A 43 0.11 43.15 -14.54
CA GLU A 43 1.47 43.60 -14.26
C GLU A 43 2.15 44.30 -15.43
N HIS A 44 1.82 43.91 -16.67
CA HIS A 44 2.51 44.38 -17.88
C HIS A 44 1.58 45.07 -18.88
N HIS A 45 0.30 45.25 -18.52
CA HIS A 45 -0.77 45.72 -19.41
C HIS A 45 -0.85 44.92 -20.71
N TYR A 46 -0.44 43.65 -20.67
CA TYR A 46 -0.26 42.83 -21.86
C TYR A 46 -1.43 41.86 -22.03
N HIS A 47 -2.44 42.31 -22.78
CA HIS A 47 -3.66 41.55 -23.01
C HIS A 47 -3.46 40.54 -24.15
N ILE A 48 -3.43 39.25 -23.84
CA ILE A 48 -3.23 38.19 -24.84
C ILE A 48 -4.17 37.00 -24.68
N LYS A 49 -4.45 36.32 -25.79
CA LYS A 49 -5.17 35.04 -25.80
C LYS A 49 -4.23 33.86 -25.52
N SER A 50 -4.80 32.74 -25.11
CA SER A 50 -4.07 31.50 -24.76
C SER A 50 -3.14 31.00 -25.86
N THR A 51 -3.51 31.14 -27.13
CA THR A 51 -2.67 30.76 -28.28
C THR A 51 -1.38 31.56 -28.36
N LYS A 52 -1.45 32.88 -28.15
CA LYS A 52 -0.27 33.76 -28.15
C LYS A 52 0.61 33.51 -26.93
N LEU A 53 0.01 33.26 -25.76
CA LEU A 53 0.74 32.83 -24.56
C LEU A 53 1.48 31.50 -24.80
N LYS A 54 0.87 30.53 -25.46
CA LYS A 54 1.53 29.26 -25.83
C LYS A 54 2.71 29.50 -26.79
N ALA A 55 2.57 30.41 -27.76
CA ALA A 55 3.65 30.78 -28.66
C ALA A 55 4.81 31.48 -27.95
N LEU A 56 4.52 32.38 -27.00
CA LEU A 56 5.53 33.05 -26.17
C LEU A 56 6.28 32.05 -25.29
N ASN A 57 5.56 31.14 -24.63
CA ASN A 57 6.18 30.05 -23.85
C ASN A 57 7.04 29.13 -24.72
N LYS A 58 6.73 29.00 -26.02
CA LYS A 58 7.54 28.24 -26.99
C LYS A 58 8.80 29.02 -27.39
N GLY A 59 8.70 30.33 -27.57
CA GLY A 59 9.85 31.20 -27.88
C GLY A 59 10.83 31.39 -26.71
N THR A 60 10.35 31.25 -25.46
CA THR A 60 11.20 31.22 -24.26
C THR A 60 11.89 29.87 -24.04
N GLN A 61 11.72 28.87 -24.93
CA GLN A 61 12.44 27.60 -24.87
C GLN A 61 13.92 27.79 -25.27
N TYR A 62 14.80 27.83 -24.27
CA TYR A 62 16.24 27.60 -24.41
C TYR A 62 16.60 26.35 -23.58
N PRO A 63 17.63 25.54 -23.93
CA PRO A 63 17.87 24.85 -25.19
C PRO A 63 16.93 23.62 -25.33
N ASN A 64 17.07 22.84 -26.42
CA ASN A 64 16.34 21.61 -26.74
C ASN A 64 15.88 20.85 -25.49
N SER A 65 14.56 20.59 -25.36
CA SER A 65 13.96 19.91 -24.20
C SER A 65 14.69 18.62 -23.82
N THR A 66 15.19 17.89 -24.83
CA THR A 66 16.05 16.72 -24.67
C THR A 66 17.34 17.03 -23.91
N GLN A 67 18.02 18.13 -24.28
CA GLN A 67 19.30 18.52 -23.69
C GLN A 67 19.15 19.03 -22.24
N ALA A 68 18.06 19.74 -21.93
CA ALA A 68 17.76 20.14 -20.57
C ALA A 68 17.49 18.92 -19.65
N CYS A 69 16.73 17.93 -20.17
CA CYS A 69 16.47 16.68 -19.47
C CYS A 69 17.74 15.82 -19.30
N THR A 70 18.64 15.75 -20.29
CA THR A 70 19.89 14.97 -20.18
C THR A 70 20.92 15.64 -19.30
N ASN A 71 20.98 16.98 -19.27
CA ASN A 71 21.90 17.72 -18.42
C ASN A 71 21.49 17.64 -16.94
N PHE A 72 20.20 17.42 -16.67
CA PHE A 72 19.70 17.18 -15.32
C PHE A 72 20.02 15.74 -14.90
N ARG A 73 21.15 15.56 -14.19
CA ARG A 73 21.61 14.24 -13.74
C ARG A 73 20.78 13.72 -12.57
N ASP A 74 19.91 12.76 -12.84
CA ASP A 74 19.37 11.88 -11.80
C ASP A 74 20.37 10.74 -11.57
N ASN A 75 21.42 11.02 -10.78
CA ASN A 75 22.56 10.11 -10.59
C ASN A 75 22.17 8.67 -10.18
N ASN A 76 21.06 8.53 -9.44
CA ASN A 76 20.58 7.24 -8.96
C ASN A 76 19.39 6.68 -9.77
N ALA A 77 18.89 7.43 -10.75
CA ALA A 77 17.71 7.09 -11.55
C ALA A 77 16.41 6.85 -10.73
N ASP A 78 16.37 7.33 -9.48
CA ASP A 78 15.30 7.09 -8.51
C ASP A 78 14.07 7.98 -8.74
N ASN A 79 14.22 9.09 -9.47
CA ASN A 79 13.18 10.08 -9.61
C ASN A 79 12.22 9.71 -10.75
N GLY A 80 10.92 9.85 -10.48
CA GLY A 80 9.88 9.69 -11.49
C GLY A 80 9.75 10.91 -12.42
N PRO A 81 9.04 10.79 -13.55
CA PRO A 81 8.86 11.88 -14.50
C PRO A 81 8.18 13.12 -13.88
N ASP A 82 7.32 12.95 -12.87
CA ASP A 82 6.65 14.06 -12.18
C ASP A 82 7.59 14.86 -11.26
N VAL A 83 8.54 14.16 -10.63
CA VAL A 83 9.59 14.78 -9.81
C VAL A 83 10.57 15.53 -10.72
N MET A 84 11.01 14.88 -11.80
CA MET A 84 11.88 15.49 -12.82
C MET A 84 11.23 16.73 -13.44
N LYS A 85 9.93 16.70 -13.74
CA LYS A 85 9.18 17.87 -14.20
C LYS A 85 9.22 19.04 -13.21
N THR A 86 9.13 18.74 -11.91
CA THR A 86 9.19 19.78 -10.88
C THR A 86 10.58 20.39 -10.79
N PHE A 87 11.64 19.58 -10.82
CA PHE A 87 13.02 20.08 -10.83
C PHE A 87 13.34 20.89 -12.07
N LEU A 88 12.94 20.42 -13.24
CA LEU A 88 13.12 21.15 -14.50
C LEU A 88 12.37 22.48 -14.45
N ALA A 89 11.13 22.50 -13.93
CA ALA A 89 10.37 23.73 -13.75
C ALA A 89 11.04 24.74 -12.81
N LEU A 90 11.67 24.28 -11.71
CA LEU A 90 12.44 25.14 -10.80
C LEU A 90 13.64 25.79 -11.50
N ASN A 91 14.30 25.04 -12.38
CA ASN A 91 15.41 25.51 -13.20
C ASN A 91 14.96 26.32 -14.44
N GLY A 92 13.66 26.64 -14.56
CA GLY A 92 13.11 27.43 -15.66
C GLY A 92 12.71 26.63 -16.90
N TYR A 93 12.89 25.31 -16.90
CA TYR A 93 12.53 24.43 -18.01
C TYR A 93 11.09 23.94 -17.88
N GLN A 94 10.22 24.49 -18.72
CA GLN A 94 8.80 24.09 -18.78
C GLN A 94 8.60 22.97 -19.82
N ILE A 95 8.89 21.74 -19.43
CA ILE A 95 8.82 20.58 -20.32
C ILE A 95 7.60 19.70 -19.96
N PRO A 96 6.80 19.26 -20.96
CA PRO A 96 5.71 18.31 -20.73
C PRO A 96 6.22 17.02 -20.11
N ARG A 97 5.41 16.42 -19.22
CA ARG A 97 5.72 15.15 -18.55
C ARG A 97 6.04 14.04 -19.55
N ASP A 98 5.30 13.97 -20.66
CA ASP A 98 5.45 12.89 -21.64
C ASP A 98 6.78 12.99 -22.39
N THR A 99 7.24 14.21 -22.69
CA THR A 99 8.57 14.47 -23.26
C THR A 99 9.66 14.06 -22.27
N ILE A 100 9.51 14.41 -20.99
CA ILE A 100 10.44 13.99 -19.93
C ILE A 100 10.48 12.46 -19.85
N TRP A 101 9.32 11.81 -19.87
CA TRP A 101 9.21 10.35 -19.81
C TRP A 101 9.87 9.66 -21.02
N GLN A 102 9.68 10.17 -22.23
CA GLN A 102 10.36 9.65 -23.44
C GLN A 102 11.88 9.78 -23.30
N VAL A 103 12.38 10.95 -22.93
CA VAL A 103 13.82 11.19 -22.75
C VAL A 103 14.40 10.29 -21.65
N MET A 104 13.69 10.11 -20.52
CA MET A 104 14.11 9.18 -19.47
C MET A 104 14.15 7.72 -19.94
N LYS A 105 13.21 7.33 -20.80
CA LYS A 105 13.14 5.96 -21.36
C LYS A 105 14.27 5.71 -22.36
N ASP A 106 14.59 6.68 -23.20
CA ASP A 106 15.62 6.56 -24.23
C ASP A 106 17.03 6.58 -23.62
N ASN A 107 17.27 7.41 -22.60
CA ASN A 107 18.58 7.51 -21.96
C ASN A 107 18.83 6.44 -20.88
N ALA A 108 17.79 5.94 -20.22
CA ALA A 108 17.92 4.96 -19.14
C ALA A 108 16.76 3.93 -19.15
N PRO A 109 16.71 3.02 -20.15
CA PRO A 109 15.60 2.09 -20.35
C PRO A 109 15.37 1.12 -19.18
N GLY A 110 16.35 0.94 -18.28
CA GLY A 110 16.25 0.13 -17.06
C GLY A 110 15.80 0.88 -15.79
N SER A 111 15.83 2.22 -15.80
CA SER A 111 15.55 3.04 -14.60
C SER A 111 14.14 2.83 -14.04
N SER A 112 13.17 2.59 -14.92
CA SER A 112 11.79 2.28 -14.52
C SER A 112 11.68 0.99 -13.71
N LYS A 113 12.44 -0.06 -14.06
CA LYS A 113 12.50 -1.33 -13.33
C LYS A 113 13.25 -1.18 -12.01
N MET A 114 14.26 -0.30 -11.95
CA MET A 114 14.97 0.02 -10.70
C MET A 114 14.10 0.79 -9.71
N ARG A 115 13.26 1.73 -10.18
CA ARG A 115 12.28 2.45 -9.34
C ARG A 115 11.15 1.56 -8.83
N TYR A 116 10.79 0.55 -9.63
CA TYR A 116 9.79 -0.46 -9.27
C TYR A 116 10.41 -1.86 -9.26
N PRO A 117 11.35 -2.15 -8.33
CA PRO A 117 11.97 -3.48 -8.24
C PRO A 117 10.94 -4.53 -7.79
N ARG A 118 9.78 -4.07 -7.29
CA ARG A 118 8.60 -4.84 -6.93
C ARG A 118 7.51 -4.77 -8.00
N ASN A 119 7.82 -4.87 -9.28
CA ASN A 119 6.84 -5.48 -10.18
C ASN A 119 6.61 -6.89 -9.64
N LYS A 120 5.60 -7.01 -8.76
CA LYS A 120 5.30 -8.23 -8.02
C LYS A 120 5.08 -9.29 -9.08
N GLU A 121 5.98 -10.25 -9.19
CA GLU A 121 5.68 -11.49 -9.89
C GLU A 121 4.32 -11.93 -9.38
N LYS A 122 3.37 -12.12 -10.31
CA LYS A 122 2.03 -12.56 -9.92
C LYS A 122 2.21 -13.85 -9.14
N ILE A 123 1.70 -13.88 -7.91
CA ILE A 123 1.76 -15.08 -7.08
C ILE A 123 1.00 -16.17 -7.85
N VAL A 124 1.74 -17.16 -8.36
CA VAL A 124 1.17 -18.29 -9.07
C VAL A 124 0.34 -19.08 -8.07
N ARG A 125 -0.98 -19.10 -8.28
CA ARG A 125 -1.88 -19.90 -7.45
C ARG A 125 -1.64 -21.36 -7.78
N LYS A 126 -1.31 -22.16 -6.77
CA LYS A 126 -1.22 -23.62 -6.86
C LYS A 126 -2.43 -24.24 -6.16
N ASN A 127 -2.84 -25.42 -6.61
CA ASN A 127 -3.85 -26.21 -5.92
C ASN A 127 -3.37 -26.53 -4.50
N LEU A 128 -4.26 -26.41 -3.52
CA LEU A 128 -3.97 -26.80 -2.16
C LEU A 128 -3.96 -28.33 -2.11
N THR A 129 -2.85 -28.92 -1.66
CA THR A 129 -2.72 -30.37 -1.47
C THR A 129 -2.47 -30.66 -0.01
N ALA A 130 -3.20 -31.63 0.53
CA ALA A 130 -3.00 -32.23 1.84
C ALA A 130 -3.58 -33.66 1.80
N GLN A 131 -2.95 -34.56 2.54
CA GLN A 131 -3.25 -35.97 2.73
C GLN A 131 -4.51 -36.20 3.58
N GLY A 132 -4.87 -35.27 4.47
CA GLY A 132 -6.03 -35.43 5.33
C GLY A 132 -6.34 -34.20 6.19
N VAL A 133 -7.48 -34.27 6.89
CA VAL A 133 -7.94 -33.24 7.82
C VAL A 133 -6.92 -33.11 8.96
N TYR A 134 -6.71 -31.89 9.46
CA TYR A 134 -5.75 -31.56 10.52
C TYR A 134 -4.29 -31.88 10.19
N GLN A 135 -3.96 -32.22 8.94
CA GLN A 135 -2.57 -32.31 8.52
C GLN A 135 -1.90 -30.93 8.59
N GLU A 136 -2.59 -29.87 8.13
CA GLU A 136 -2.03 -28.51 8.14
C GLU A 136 -3.06 -27.51 8.65
N LEU A 137 -2.70 -26.78 9.72
CA LEU A 137 -3.44 -25.63 10.21
C LEU A 137 -2.73 -24.33 9.82
N HIS A 138 -3.46 -23.44 9.13
CA HIS A 138 -3.02 -22.09 8.86
C HIS A 138 -3.42 -21.16 10.00
N CYS A 139 -2.45 -20.46 10.59
CA CYS A 139 -2.69 -19.58 11.74
C CYS A 139 -2.24 -18.16 11.42
N ASP A 140 -3.02 -17.17 11.86
CA ASP A 140 -2.70 -15.75 11.66
C ASP A 140 -3.43 -14.85 12.67
N GLY A 141 -2.80 -13.72 12.97
CA GLY A 141 -3.33 -12.64 13.80
C GLY A 141 -3.72 -11.44 12.95
N HIS A 142 -4.91 -10.91 13.17
CA HIS A 142 -5.44 -9.79 12.42
C HIS A 142 -5.80 -8.61 13.34
N GLU A 143 -5.01 -7.54 13.22
CA GLU A 143 -5.10 -6.35 14.08
C GLU A 143 -5.89 -5.20 13.44
N LYS A 144 -6.67 -5.45 12.39
CA LYS A 144 -7.42 -4.37 11.71
C LYS A 144 -8.64 -3.85 12.50
N LEU A 145 -8.88 -4.35 13.72
CA LEU A 145 -9.73 -3.69 14.72
C LEU A 145 -8.86 -3.04 15.83
N GLY A 146 -7.65 -2.61 15.48
CA GLY A 146 -6.78 -1.86 16.37
C GLY A 146 -7.33 -0.46 16.68
N SER A 147 -6.68 0.23 17.62
CA SER A 147 -7.01 1.60 18.04
C SER A 147 -7.24 2.57 16.88
N ALA A 148 -6.41 2.50 15.84
CA ALA A 148 -6.52 3.32 14.65
C ALA A 148 -7.78 3.02 13.79
N ALA A 149 -8.25 1.78 13.81
CA ALA A 149 -9.42 1.35 13.06
C ALA A 149 -10.73 1.57 13.82
N LEU A 150 -10.74 1.33 15.13
CA LEU A 150 -11.92 1.49 15.98
C LEU A 150 -12.15 2.94 16.43
N ARG A 151 -11.12 3.81 16.42
CA ARG A 151 -11.21 5.20 16.90
C ARG A 151 -11.68 5.34 18.36
N MET A 152 -11.57 4.28 19.17
CA MET A 152 -11.97 4.24 20.58
C MET A 152 -10.77 4.50 21.54
N GLY A 153 -9.86 5.39 21.15
CA GLY A 153 -8.63 5.65 21.93
C GLY A 153 -7.61 4.50 21.82
N PRO A 154 -6.83 4.17 22.86
CA PRO A 154 -5.77 3.15 22.80
C PRO A 154 -6.31 1.71 22.71
N VAL A 155 -7.63 1.52 22.77
CA VAL A 155 -8.27 0.21 22.77
C VAL A 155 -8.28 -0.36 21.35
N GLY A 156 -7.64 -1.51 21.19
CA GLY A 156 -7.70 -2.33 19.98
C GLY A 156 -8.12 -3.74 20.34
N ILE A 157 -8.95 -4.35 19.49
CA ILE A 157 -9.29 -5.76 19.58
C ILE A 157 -8.49 -6.46 18.49
N SER A 158 -7.57 -7.32 18.89
CA SER A 158 -6.88 -8.17 17.93
C SER A 158 -7.69 -9.45 17.80
N VAL A 159 -7.68 -10.08 16.64
CA VAL A 159 -8.36 -11.37 16.45
C VAL A 159 -7.33 -12.38 15.98
N TYR A 160 -7.34 -13.58 16.54
CA TYR A 160 -6.47 -14.66 16.11
C TYR A 160 -7.30 -15.81 15.55
N ARG A 161 -6.81 -16.44 14.48
CA ARG A 161 -7.54 -17.47 13.75
C ARG A 161 -6.66 -18.67 13.43
N PHE A 162 -7.29 -19.84 13.49
CA PHE A 162 -6.81 -21.10 12.97
C PHE A 162 -7.78 -21.61 11.90
N ARG A 163 -7.22 -22.06 10.78
CA ARG A 163 -7.99 -22.60 9.67
C ARG A 163 -7.36 -23.89 9.16
N GLU A 164 -8.15 -24.93 9.12
CA GLU A 164 -7.76 -26.22 8.54
C GLU A 164 -7.71 -26.13 7.01
N LYS A 165 -6.70 -26.78 6.39
CA LYS A 165 -6.38 -26.62 4.98
C LYS A 165 -7.34 -27.33 4.02
N VAL A 166 -7.75 -28.57 4.30
CA VAL A 166 -8.51 -29.45 3.41
C VAL A 166 -9.97 -29.05 3.34
N GLY A 167 -10.67 -29.12 4.48
CA GLY A 167 -12.08 -28.75 4.64
C GLY A 167 -12.28 -27.25 4.79
N GLY A 168 -11.22 -26.48 5.07
CA GLY A 168 -11.31 -25.03 5.16
C GLY A 168 -11.98 -24.53 6.43
N LEU A 169 -12.22 -25.42 7.40
CA LEU A 169 -12.90 -25.16 8.67
C LEU A 169 -12.09 -24.15 9.50
N VAL A 170 -12.77 -23.15 10.03
CA VAL A 170 -12.18 -22.26 11.05
C VAL A 170 -12.27 -22.99 12.39
N THR A 171 -11.17 -23.62 12.80
CA THR A 171 -11.13 -24.47 14.00
C THR A 171 -11.16 -23.64 15.27
N HIS A 172 -10.58 -22.45 15.23
CA HIS A 172 -10.56 -21.56 16.39
C HIS A 172 -10.47 -20.10 15.91
N LEU A 173 -11.31 -19.23 16.47
CA LEU A 173 -11.38 -17.80 16.17
C LEU A 173 -11.69 -17.03 17.45
N VAL A 174 -10.73 -16.28 17.96
CA VAL A 174 -10.84 -15.64 19.27
C VAL A 174 -10.36 -14.19 19.22
N ALA A 175 -11.08 -13.33 19.93
CA ALA A 175 -10.64 -11.96 20.19
C ALA A 175 -9.60 -11.97 21.31
N VAL A 176 -8.43 -11.41 21.04
CA VAL A 176 -7.31 -11.30 21.96
C VAL A 176 -6.94 -9.84 22.17
N ARG A 177 -6.49 -9.51 23.37
CA ARG A 177 -6.09 -8.13 23.69
C ARG A 177 -4.88 -7.68 22.86
N ASP A 178 -3.94 -8.60 22.61
CA ASP A 178 -2.70 -8.31 21.90
C ASP A 178 -2.20 -9.57 21.17
N ALA A 179 -2.35 -9.59 19.85
CA ALA A 179 -1.89 -10.70 19.01
C ALA A 179 -0.37 -10.67 18.77
N ARG A 180 0.38 -9.66 19.24
CA ARG A 180 1.85 -9.57 19.10
C ARG A 180 2.61 -10.24 20.23
N LYS A 181 1.92 -10.60 21.32
CA LYS A 181 2.54 -11.21 22.50
C LYS A 181 2.61 -12.72 22.34
N SER A 182 3.84 -13.25 22.37
CA SER A 182 4.02 -14.68 22.13
C SER A 182 3.34 -15.59 23.14
N VAL A 183 3.30 -15.17 24.41
CA VAL A 183 2.60 -15.92 25.47
C VAL A 183 1.11 -16.04 25.16
N VAL A 184 0.48 -14.95 24.68
CA VAL A 184 -0.95 -14.95 24.31
C VAL A 184 -1.21 -15.93 23.18
N ILE A 185 -0.38 -15.90 22.13
CA ILE A 185 -0.53 -16.81 20.98
C ILE A 185 -0.27 -18.27 21.37
N GLY A 186 0.68 -18.52 22.27
CA GLY A 186 0.92 -19.85 22.83
C GLY A 186 -0.31 -20.42 23.55
N HIS A 187 -0.95 -19.63 24.41
CA HIS A 187 -2.19 -20.06 25.09
C HIS A 187 -3.33 -20.29 24.12
N VAL A 188 -3.55 -19.36 23.19
CA VAL A 188 -4.59 -19.45 22.17
C VAL A 188 -4.44 -20.71 21.30
N TYR A 189 -3.20 -21.14 21.03
CA TYR A 189 -2.95 -22.42 20.38
C TYR A 189 -3.30 -23.63 21.26
N LEU A 190 -2.95 -23.62 22.55
CA LEU A 190 -3.32 -24.69 23.48
C LEU A 190 -4.85 -24.79 23.64
N ASP A 191 -5.56 -23.66 23.73
CA ASP A 191 -7.03 -23.62 23.77
C ASP A 191 -7.63 -24.21 22.48
N CYS A 192 -6.99 -23.96 21.32
CA CYS A 192 -7.38 -24.59 20.05
C CYS A 192 -7.20 -26.12 20.10
N VAL A 193 -6.08 -26.62 20.62
CA VAL A 193 -5.84 -28.07 20.74
C VAL A 193 -6.82 -28.70 21.73
N GLU A 194 -7.06 -28.07 22.87
CA GLU A 194 -8.02 -28.56 23.87
C GLU A 194 -9.45 -28.60 23.33
N SER A 195 -9.90 -27.52 22.67
CA SER A 195 -11.25 -27.44 22.11
C SER A 195 -11.50 -28.40 20.95
N THR A 196 -10.47 -28.70 20.16
CA THR A 196 -10.58 -29.63 19.02
C THR A 196 -10.27 -31.09 19.41
N GLY A 197 -9.54 -31.30 20.51
CA GLY A 197 -9.01 -32.61 20.90
C GLY A 197 -7.96 -33.17 19.93
N VAL A 198 -7.45 -32.36 19.00
CA VAL A 198 -6.56 -32.81 17.92
C VAL A 198 -5.29 -31.97 17.90
N ILE A 199 -4.15 -32.65 17.84
CA ILE A 199 -2.84 -32.02 17.60
C ILE A 199 -2.57 -32.10 16.09
N PRO A 200 -2.44 -30.95 15.38
CA PRO A 200 -2.20 -30.96 13.95
C PRO A 200 -0.80 -31.51 13.62
N VAL A 201 -0.62 -32.07 12.43
CA VAL A 201 0.71 -32.55 12.00
C VAL A 201 1.67 -31.38 11.76
N GLN A 202 1.19 -30.36 11.07
CA GLN A 202 1.93 -29.14 10.74
C GLN A 202 1.10 -27.89 11.07
N ILE A 203 1.76 -26.88 11.61
CA ILE A 203 1.21 -25.51 11.66
C ILE A 203 1.94 -24.61 10.67
N THR A 204 1.18 -23.82 9.93
CA THR A 204 1.67 -22.85 8.95
C THR A 204 1.29 -21.45 9.39
N VAL A 205 2.28 -20.60 9.61
CA VAL A 205 2.08 -19.25 10.13
C VAL A 205 2.91 -18.22 9.38
N ASP A 206 2.55 -16.97 9.56
CA ASP A 206 3.37 -15.88 9.06
C ASP A 206 4.62 -15.70 9.94
N LYS A 207 5.70 -15.23 9.31
CA LYS A 207 6.94 -14.95 10.02
C LYS A 207 6.76 -13.74 10.95
N GLY A 208 6.51 -14.03 12.22
CA GLY A 208 6.43 -13.04 13.29
C GLY A 208 7.13 -13.50 14.57
N SER A 209 7.43 -12.56 15.47
CA SER A 209 8.09 -12.86 16.75
C SER A 209 7.15 -13.47 17.79
N GLU A 210 5.84 -13.28 17.60
CA GLU A 210 4.75 -13.74 18.44
C GLU A 210 4.54 -15.26 18.37
N THR A 211 4.98 -15.93 17.31
CA THR A 211 4.66 -17.35 17.11
C THR A 211 5.59 -18.32 17.86
N LYS A 212 6.64 -17.81 18.52
CA LYS A 212 7.67 -18.62 19.19
C LYS A 212 7.14 -19.61 20.23
N LYS A 213 6.25 -19.18 21.13
CA LYS A 213 5.69 -20.05 22.18
C LYS A 213 4.73 -21.11 21.62
N MET A 214 3.96 -20.76 20.60
CA MET A 214 3.14 -21.72 19.86
C MET A 214 4.01 -22.77 19.16
N PHE A 215 5.18 -22.40 18.62
CA PHE A 215 6.11 -23.37 18.04
C PHE A 215 6.66 -24.34 19.08
N ALA A 216 7.04 -23.82 20.25
CA ALA A 216 7.51 -24.66 21.36
C ALA A 216 6.40 -25.62 21.84
N ALA A 217 5.15 -25.13 21.94
CA ALA A 217 4.01 -25.97 22.33
C ALA A 217 3.72 -27.06 21.30
N GLN A 218 3.66 -26.72 20.01
CA GLN A 218 3.47 -27.70 18.94
C GLN A 218 4.59 -28.76 18.94
N ALA A 219 5.85 -28.35 19.06
CA ALA A 219 6.97 -29.28 19.10
C ALA A 219 6.89 -30.23 20.30
N ALA A 220 6.63 -29.71 21.50
CA ALA A 220 6.50 -30.51 22.71
C ALA A 220 5.32 -31.49 22.65
N LEU A 221 4.15 -31.05 22.19
CA LEU A 221 2.98 -31.92 22.06
C LEU A 221 3.21 -33.03 21.03
N ARG A 222 3.88 -32.71 19.91
CA ARG A 222 4.23 -33.70 18.88
C ARG A 222 5.24 -34.72 19.40
N GLU A 223 6.25 -34.27 20.14
CA GLU A 223 7.28 -35.14 20.73
C GLU A 223 6.67 -36.12 21.74
N ILE A 224 5.72 -35.67 22.57
CA ILE A 224 5.13 -36.50 23.63
C ILE A 224 4.05 -37.44 23.07
N TYR A 225 3.17 -36.96 22.20
CA TYR A 225 1.92 -37.66 21.85
C TYR A 225 1.88 -38.21 20.43
N THR A 226 2.90 -37.97 19.60
CA THR A 226 2.90 -38.42 18.19
C THR A 226 4.20 -39.12 17.78
N LEU A 227 4.73 -39.97 18.67
CA LEU A 227 5.97 -40.73 18.45
C LEU A 227 5.89 -41.65 17.21
N ASP A 228 4.72 -42.20 16.91
CA ASP A 228 4.50 -43.14 15.80
C ASP A 228 4.34 -42.43 14.44
N LEU A 229 4.17 -41.10 14.45
CA LEU A 229 4.20 -40.29 13.24
C LEU A 229 5.67 -39.98 12.92
N ASP A 230 6.38 -41.05 12.58
CA ASP A 230 7.76 -41.03 12.14
C ASP A 230 7.91 -39.94 11.07
N THR A 231 9.01 -39.19 11.18
CA THR A 231 9.57 -38.01 10.47
C THR A 231 9.28 -37.75 8.96
N VAL A 232 8.33 -38.46 8.36
CA VAL A 232 7.99 -38.57 6.94
C VAL A 232 6.96 -37.53 6.48
N GLN A 233 6.16 -36.93 7.38
CA GLN A 233 5.11 -35.96 7.00
C GLN A 233 5.50 -34.51 7.31
N GLY A 234 6.52 -34.00 6.63
CA GLY A 234 6.79 -32.57 6.56
C GLY A 234 7.26 -31.90 7.87
N PRO A 235 7.57 -30.61 7.81
CA PRO A 235 8.00 -29.85 8.98
C PRO A 235 6.87 -29.64 9.99
N ILE A 236 7.19 -29.72 11.28
CA ILE A 236 6.26 -29.44 12.40
C ILE A 236 5.68 -28.02 12.31
N VAL A 237 6.52 -27.07 11.87
CA VAL A 237 6.18 -25.65 11.75
C VAL A 237 6.71 -25.11 10.42
N VAL A 238 5.86 -24.41 9.67
CA VAL A 238 6.24 -23.66 8.46
C VAL A 238 5.98 -22.17 8.67
N THR A 239 7.01 -21.36 8.49
CA THR A 239 6.87 -19.90 8.43
C THR A 239 6.81 -19.43 6.98
N LEU A 240 5.77 -18.70 6.61
CA LEU A 240 5.59 -18.09 5.29
C LEU A 240 5.61 -16.56 5.39
N LYS A 241 5.72 -15.91 4.23
CA LYS A 241 5.37 -14.48 4.12
C LYS A 241 3.83 -14.39 4.10
N SER A 242 3.23 -13.40 4.75
CA SER A 242 1.76 -13.17 4.78
C SER A 242 1.10 -13.36 3.40
N ILE A 243 1.66 -12.73 2.37
CA ILE A 243 1.16 -12.83 0.98
C ILE A 243 1.10 -14.27 0.41
N LYS A 244 1.83 -15.21 1.01
CA LYS A 244 1.88 -16.63 0.63
C LYS A 244 1.00 -17.52 1.50
N ASN A 245 0.51 -17.05 2.64
CA ASN A 245 -0.46 -17.75 3.49
C ASN A 245 -1.89 -17.57 2.93
N ILE A 246 -2.07 -17.95 1.67
CA ILE A 246 -3.30 -17.71 0.90
C ILE A 246 -4.55 -18.27 1.62
N PRO A 247 -4.52 -19.46 2.25
CA PRO A 247 -5.69 -20.00 2.93
C PRO A 247 -6.21 -19.11 4.07
N ILE A 248 -5.34 -18.54 4.89
CA ILE A 248 -5.77 -17.68 6.01
C ILE A 248 -6.18 -16.29 5.51
N GLU A 249 -5.45 -15.72 4.56
CA GLU A 249 -5.73 -14.41 3.96
C GLU A 249 -7.11 -14.39 3.26
N ASN A 250 -7.43 -15.46 2.51
CA ASN A 250 -8.75 -15.61 1.91
C ASN A 250 -9.85 -15.68 2.96
N SER A 251 -9.57 -16.32 4.10
CA SER A 251 -10.54 -16.43 5.20
C SER A 251 -10.83 -15.08 5.85
N TRP A 252 -9.83 -14.21 6.00
CA TRP A 252 -10.03 -12.84 6.52
C TRP A 252 -10.87 -12.00 5.58
N LYS A 253 -10.58 -12.09 4.27
CA LYS A 253 -11.38 -11.43 3.24
C LYS A 253 -12.84 -11.91 3.25
N TRP A 254 -13.06 -13.21 3.44
CA TRP A 254 -14.41 -13.77 3.56
C TRP A 254 -15.12 -13.23 4.80
N LEU A 255 -14.49 -13.30 5.98
CA LEU A 255 -15.05 -12.81 7.24
C LEU A 255 -15.47 -11.34 7.11
N LEU A 256 -14.57 -10.48 6.63
CA LEU A 256 -14.86 -9.05 6.47
C LEU A 256 -16.03 -8.80 5.53
N LYS A 257 -16.18 -9.60 4.47
CA LYS A 257 -17.27 -9.44 3.49
C LYS A 257 -18.63 -9.90 4.01
N THR A 258 -18.66 -10.97 4.80
CA THR A 258 -19.92 -11.61 5.22
C THR A 258 -20.40 -11.11 6.59
N THR A 259 -19.49 -11.00 7.55
CA THR A 259 -19.81 -10.91 8.99
C THR A 259 -18.91 -9.92 9.72
N GLY A 260 -18.09 -9.13 9.02
CA GLY A 260 -17.21 -8.14 9.63
C GLY A 260 -17.63 -6.69 9.43
N ARG A 261 -18.68 -6.42 8.64
CA ARG A 261 -19.23 -5.07 8.42
C ARG A 261 -20.33 -4.68 9.40
N ASN A 262 -21.07 -5.68 9.88
CA ASN A 262 -22.05 -5.54 10.96
C ASN A 262 -21.44 -5.04 12.29
N LEU A 263 -20.12 -5.14 12.49
CA LEU A 263 -19.41 -4.53 13.62
C LEU A 263 -19.44 -2.98 13.59
N CYS A 264 -19.65 -2.37 12.43
CA CYS A 264 -19.82 -0.91 12.29
C CYS A 264 -21.29 -0.47 12.42
N ASP A 265 -22.25 -1.38 12.29
CA ASP A 265 -23.70 -1.09 12.31
C ASP A 265 -24.30 -1.23 13.72
N ILE A 266 -23.43 -1.32 14.73
CA ILE A 266 -23.83 -1.47 16.13
C ILE A 266 -24.20 -0.08 16.69
N GLU A 267 -25.38 0.41 16.32
CA GLU A 267 -26.14 1.38 17.14
C GLU A 267 -27.07 0.66 18.13
N ASP A 268 -27.25 -0.66 18.03
CA ASP A 268 -28.05 -1.48 18.94
C ASP A 268 -27.25 -2.67 19.51
N VAL A 269 -26.54 -2.48 20.64
CA VAL A 269 -26.14 -3.61 21.51
C VAL A 269 -27.13 -3.73 22.66
N THR A 270 -28.20 -4.46 22.42
CA THR A 270 -28.69 -5.40 23.44
C THR A 270 -28.46 -6.80 22.90
N TYR A 271 -28.18 -7.76 23.77
CA TYR A 271 -27.91 -9.17 23.46
C TYR A 271 -26.46 -9.58 23.11
N PHE A 272 -25.54 -9.36 24.06
CA PHE A 272 -24.46 -10.33 24.32
C PHE A 272 -24.24 -10.47 25.83
N THR A 273 -25.27 -10.88 26.55
CA THR A 273 -25.14 -11.45 27.90
C THR A 273 -25.77 -12.83 27.89
N GLY A 274 -25.01 -13.81 27.40
CA GLY A 274 -25.32 -15.23 27.48
C GLY A 274 -24.38 -15.92 28.46
N TYR A 275 -24.38 -15.47 29.71
CA TYR A 275 -23.79 -16.23 30.83
C TYR A 275 -24.89 -16.36 31.90
N ASP A 276 -25.95 -17.10 31.56
CA ASP A 276 -26.97 -17.49 32.52
C ASP A 276 -26.50 -18.78 33.20
N ARG A 277 -25.66 -18.62 34.23
CA ARG A 277 -25.48 -19.68 35.23
C ARG A 277 -26.78 -19.75 36.03
N LYS A 278 -27.72 -20.57 35.58
CA LYS A 278 -28.74 -21.10 36.49
C LYS A 278 -28.11 -22.22 37.31
N SER A 279 -27.61 -21.83 38.48
CA SER A 279 -27.60 -22.67 39.67
C SER A 279 -29.04 -23.03 40.03
N SER A 280 -29.40 -24.30 40.03
CA SER A 280 -30.55 -24.83 40.76
C SER A 280 -30.39 -26.35 40.94
N ASN A 281 -30.11 -26.72 42.20
CA ASN A 281 -30.27 -28.01 42.90
C ASN A 281 -29.59 -29.26 42.36
#